data_AF-A0A1H4M4Q3-F1
#
_entry.id   AF-A0A1H4M4Q3-F1
#
_cell.length_a   1.000
_cell.length_b   1.000
_cell.length_c   1.000
_cell.angle_alpha   90.00
_cell.angle_beta   90.00
_cell.angle_gamma   90.00
#
_symmetry.space_group_name_H-M   'P 1'
#
loop_
_entity.id
_entity.type
_entity.pdbx_description
1 polymer ?
#
loop_
_entity_poly.entity_id
_entity_poly.type
_entity_poly.pdbx_seq_one_letter_code
_entity_poly.pdbx_strand_id
1 'polypeptide(L)'
;MSEEPAVFRCHVVAENAEALREFVHETRPDVGCRAVARGSRAGVGLDLYFRQDQLDRARAARSAPLVDITAIENVTDNWLARKEEVGAGDRFADRDAVPHGLGRKE
;
A
#
# COMPACT_ATOMS: atom_id res chain seq x y z
N MET A 1 -12.31 -1.99 -21.24
CA MET A 1 -12.16 -2.30 -19.80
C MET A 1 -10.67 -2.39 -19.56
N SER A 2 -10.09 -1.45 -18.82
CA SER A 2 -8.67 -1.56 -18.46
C SER A 2 -8.56 -2.62 -17.38
N GLU A 3 -7.90 -3.74 -17.68
CA GLU A 3 -7.58 -4.75 -16.67
C GLU A 3 -6.76 -4.06 -15.57
N GLU A 4 -7.28 -4.04 -14.34
CA GLU A 4 -6.53 -3.52 -13.20
C GLU A 4 -5.29 -4.42 -13.00
N PRO A 5 -4.09 -3.84 -12.87
CA PRO A 5 -2.87 -4.62 -12.76
C PRO A 5 -2.89 -5.45 -11.47
N ALA A 6 -2.41 -6.70 -11.57
CA ALA A 6 -2.35 -7.63 -10.45
C ALA A 6 -1.59 -7.03 -9.26
N VAL A 7 -2.08 -7.30 -8.05
CA VAL A 7 -1.51 -6.84 -6.78
C VAL A 7 -0.87 -8.00 -6.04
N PHE A 8 0.38 -7.84 -5.64
CA PHE A 8 1.17 -8.84 -4.93
C PHE A 8 1.52 -8.36 -3.53
N ARG A 9 1.39 -9.26 -2.54
CA ARG A 9 2.02 -9.10 -1.23
C ARG A 9 3.44 -9.65 -1.30
N CYS A 10 4.42 -8.81 -1.05
CA CYS A 10 5.83 -9.14 -1.04
C CYS A 10 6.40 -9.00 0.37
N HIS A 11 7.20 -9.98 0.80
CA HIS A 11 8.07 -9.84 1.95
C HIS A 11 9.37 -9.17 1.52
N VAL A 12 9.69 -8.03 2.12
CA VAL A 12 10.91 -7.29 1.81
C VAL A 12 11.82 -7.28 3.03
N VAL A 13 13.04 -7.80 2.87
CA VAL A 13 14.03 -7.89 3.95
C VAL A 13 15.25 -7.04 3.59
N ALA A 14 15.67 -6.20 4.51
CA ALA A 14 16.92 -5.44 4.40
C ALA A 14 17.87 -5.83 5.53
N GLU A 15 19.17 -5.64 5.34
CA GLU A 15 20.16 -5.89 6.40
C GLU A 15 19.90 -5.00 7.64
N ASN A 16 19.45 -3.77 7.41
CA ASN A 16 19.16 -2.80 8.47
C ASN A 16 17.94 -1.91 8.14
N ALA A 17 17.46 -1.19 9.15
CA ALA A 17 16.26 -0.35 9.00
C ALA A 17 16.46 0.86 8.08
N GLU A 18 17.68 1.34 7.88
CA GLU A 18 17.99 2.47 7.00
C GLU A 18 17.83 2.07 5.53
N ALA A 19 18.44 0.95 5.14
CA ALA A 19 18.27 0.35 3.81
C ALA A 19 16.79 0.10 3.46
N LEU A 20 16.02 -0.44 4.41
CA LEU A 20 14.58 -0.65 4.22
C LEU A 20 13.82 0.67 4.02
N ARG A 21 14.18 1.72 4.79
CA ARG A 21 13.57 3.04 4.67
C ARG A 21 13.90 3.71 3.34
N GLU A 22 15.16 3.62 2.89
CA GLU A 22 15.58 4.14 1.59
C GLU A 22 14.76 3.50 0.46
N PHE A 23 14.62 2.16 0.49
CA PHE A 23 13.83 1.43 -0.48
C PHE A 23 12.35 1.83 -0.49
N VAL A 24 11.71 1.92 0.68
CA VAL A 24 10.31 2.35 0.80
C VAL A 24 10.13 3.79 0.32
N HIS A 25 11.09 4.68 0.60
CA HIS A 25 11.01 6.08 0.19
C HIS A 25 11.14 6.25 -1.34
N GLU A 26 12.03 5.49 -1.98
CA GLU A 26 12.22 5.50 -3.43
C GLU A 26 11.03 4.88 -4.17
N THR A 27 10.58 3.69 -3.74
CA THR A 27 9.59 2.90 -4.49
C THR A 27 8.14 3.21 -4.13
N ARG A 28 7.92 3.90 -3.00
CA ARG A 28 6.60 4.29 -2.47
C ARG A 28 5.53 3.18 -2.55
N PRO A 29 5.80 1.99 -2.01
CA PRO A 29 4.86 0.88 -2.03
C PRO A 29 3.67 1.16 -1.11
N ASP A 30 2.58 0.41 -1.32
CA ASP A 30 1.51 0.40 -0.34
C ASP A 30 1.93 -0.45 0.87
N VAL A 31 1.92 0.15 2.05
CA VAL A 31 2.37 -0.46 3.32
C VAL A 31 1.21 -1.10 4.11
N GLY A 32 0.00 -1.03 3.58
CA GLY A 32 -1.25 -1.39 4.25
C GLY A 32 -1.58 -0.50 5.45
N CYS A 33 -2.63 -0.86 6.17
CA CYS A 33 -3.11 -0.08 7.32
C CYS A 33 -2.22 -0.19 8.57
N ARG A 34 -1.29 -1.16 8.62
CA ARG A 34 -0.44 -1.39 9.80
C ARG A 34 0.86 -2.11 9.46
N ALA A 35 1.72 -1.47 8.67
CA ALA A 35 3.08 -1.93 8.47
C ALA A 35 3.85 -1.97 9.81
N VAL A 36 4.28 -3.16 10.20
CA VAL A 36 5.15 -3.37 11.36
C VAL A 36 6.39 -4.08 10.88
N ALA A 37 7.52 -3.36 10.84
CA ALA A 37 8.81 -3.94 10.56
C ALA A 37 9.18 -4.94 11.68
N ARG A 38 9.62 -6.14 11.31
CA ARG A 38 10.04 -7.18 12.25
C ARG A 38 11.51 -7.50 12.06
N GLY A 39 12.25 -7.53 13.16
CA GLY A 39 13.61 -8.05 13.17
C GLY A 39 13.61 -9.57 13.01
N SER A 40 14.57 -10.08 12.25
CA SER A 40 14.86 -11.50 12.05
C SER A 40 16.37 -11.71 12.05
N ARG A 41 16.81 -12.97 12.02
CA ARG A 41 18.25 -13.29 11.86
C ARG A 41 18.82 -12.78 10.53
N ALA A 42 17.97 -12.58 9.52
CA ALA A 42 18.35 -12.10 8.20
C ALA A 42 18.30 -10.56 8.06
N GLY A 43 17.91 -9.85 9.12
CA GLY A 43 17.76 -8.38 9.10
C GLY A 43 16.34 -7.93 9.44
N VAL A 44 15.94 -6.77 8.92
CA VAL A 44 14.63 -6.15 9.17
C VAL A 44 13.70 -6.42 7.99
N GLY A 45 12.60 -7.13 8.26
CA GLY A 45 11.59 -7.51 7.27
C GLY A 45 10.30 -6.72 7.38
N LEU A 46 9.64 -6.45 6.25
CA LEU A 46 8.34 -5.79 6.16
C LEU A 46 7.52 -6.34 4.99
N ASP A 47 6.23 -6.59 5.20
CA ASP A 47 5.32 -6.96 4.14
C ASP A 47 4.79 -5.70 3.44
N LEU A 48 4.93 -5.68 2.11
CA LEU A 48 4.60 -4.55 1.25
C LEU A 48 3.73 -5.02 0.09
N TYR A 49 2.87 -4.14 -0.41
CA TYR A 49 1.95 -4.43 -1.51
C TYR A 49 2.37 -3.65 -2.75
N PHE A 50 2.50 -4.37 -3.86
CA PHE A 50 2.89 -3.82 -5.15
C PHE A 50 1.89 -4.20 -6.22
N ARG A 51 1.52 -3.24 -7.07
CA ARG A 51 0.97 -3.57 -8.40
C ARG A 51 2.10 -4.12 -9.27
N GLN A 52 1.79 -4.99 -10.23
CA GLN A 52 2.78 -5.60 -11.12
C GLN A 52 3.77 -4.58 -11.70
N ASP A 53 3.26 -3.49 -12.28
CA ASP A 53 4.09 -2.41 -12.86
C ASP A 53 4.98 -1.70 -11.83
N GLN A 54 4.55 -1.67 -10.57
CA GLN A 54 5.32 -1.07 -9.48
C GLN A 54 6.36 -2.05 -8.94
N LEU A 55 6.05 -3.35 -8.90
CA LEU A 55 6.99 -4.39 -8.51
C LEU A 55 8.18 -4.45 -9.48
N ASP A 56 7.92 -4.38 -10.78
CA ASP A 56 8.97 -4.36 -11.81
C ASP A 56 9.86 -3.13 -11.67
N ARG A 57 9.26 -1.96 -11.41
CA ARG A 57 10.01 -0.72 -11.12
C ARG A 57 10.80 -0.80 -9.82
N ALA A 58 10.24 -1.39 -8.77
CA ALA A 58 10.90 -1.58 -7.49
C ALA A 58 12.12 -2.49 -7.60
N ARG A 59 12.06 -3.54 -8.44
CA ARG A 59 13.21 -4.41 -8.73
C ARG A 59 14.31 -3.72 -9.54
N ALA A 60 13.96 -2.70 -10.30
CA ALA A 60 14.91 -1.87 -11.07
C ALA A 60 15.37 -0.61 -10.31
N ALA A 61 14.87 -0.37 -9.10
CA ALA A 61 15.19 0.80 -8.30
C ALA A 61 16.67 0.79 -7.85
N ARG A 62 17.21 1.97 -7.57
CA ARG A 62 18.61 2.11 -7.15
C ARG A 62 18.87 1.39 -5.82
N SER A 63 17.90 1.45 -4.91
CA SER A 63 17.92 0.76 -3.61
C SER A 63 17.56 -0.73 -3.67
N ALA A 64 17.16 -1.28 -4.83
CA ALA A 64 16.80 -2.69 -4.96
C ALA A 64 17.90 -3.67 -4.49
N PRO A 65 19.21 -3.42 -4.73
CA PRO A 65 20.27 -4.30 -4.22
C PRO A 65 20.42 -4.30 -2.70
N LEU A 66 19.80 -3.35 -1.98
CA LEU A 66 19.85 -3.25 -0.52
C LEU A 66 18.80 -4.13 0.17
N VAL A 67 17.90 -4.74 -0.60
CA VAL A 67 16.76 -5.52 -0.08
C VAL A 67 16.57 -6.82 -0.86
N ASP A 68 16.07 -7.85 -0.17
CA ASP A 68 15.52 -9.04 -0.80
C ASP A 68 14.00 -8.89 -0.94
N ILE A 69 13.47 -9.09 -2.15
CA ILE A 69 12.03 -8.97 -2.44
C ILE A 69 11.48 -10.35 -2.79
N THR A 70 10.77 -10.96 -1.85
CA THR A 70 10.11 -12.26 -2.05
C THR A 70 8.60 -12.07 -2.23
N ALA A 71 8.06 -12.44 -3.39
CA ALA A 71 6.61 -12.44 -3.59
C ALA A 71 5.96 -13.60 -2.81
N ILE A 72 5.03 -13.29 -1.91
CA ILE A 72 4.35 -14.28 -1.08
C ILE A 72 3.06 -14.75 -1.74
N GLU A 73 2.23 -13.82 -2.21
CA GLU A 73 0.86 -14.09 -2.62
C GLU A 73 0.36 -13.05 -3.63
N ASN A 74 -0.43 -13.50 -4.62
CA ASN A 74 -1.26 -12.62 -5.45
C ASN A 74 -2.58 -12.35 -4.70
N VAL A 75 -2.80 -11.09 -4.33
CA VAL A 75 -3.94 -10.67 -3.50
C VAL A 75 -4.99 -9.88 -4.29
N THR A 76 -4.95 -9.95 -5.63
CA THR A 76 -5.78 -9.11 -6.52
C THR A 76 -7.27 -9.22 -6.21
N ASP A 77 -7.83 -10.42 -6.09
CA ASP A 77 -9.26 -10.61 -5.82
C ASP A 77 -9.69 -10.00 -4.47
N ASN A 78 -8.91 -10.21 -3.42
CA ASN A 78 -9.18 -9.65 -2.10
C ASN A 78 -9.03 -8.11 -2.10
N TRP A 79 -8.06 -7.61 -2.87
CA TRP A 79 -7.84 -6.19 -3.05
C TRP A 79 -9.05 -5.51 -3.72
N LEU A 80 -9.58 -6.11 -4.79
CA LEU A 80 -10.77 -5.62 -5.49
C LEU A 80 -12.01 -5.69 -4.60
N ALA A 81 -12.25 -6.83 -3.95
CA ALA A 81 -13.40 -7.00 -3.05
C ALA A 81 -13.42 -5.95 -1.92
N ARG A 82 -12.26 -5.61 -1.34
CA ARG A 82 -12.16 -4.55 -0.33
C ARG A 82 -12.45 -3.15 -0.90
N LYS A 83 -12.01 -2.84 -2.12
CA LYS A 83 -12.35 -1.57 -2.77
C LYS A 83 -13.86 -1.46 -3.00
N GLU A 84 -14.51 -2.55 -3.38
CA GLU A 84 -15.96 -2.59 -3.57
C GLU A 84 -16.73 -2.42 -2.25
N GLU A 85 -16.25 -3.02 -1.15
CA GLU A 85 -16.87 -2.92 0.19
C GLU A 85 -16.90 -1.48 0.74
N VAL A 86 -15.84 -0.70 0.50
CA VAL A 86 -15.72 0.68 1.04
C VAL A 86 -16.71 1.65 0.38
N GLY A 87 -17.32 1.25 -0.74
CA GLY A 87 -18.32 2.00 -1.49
C GLY A 87 -17.71 3.19 -2.25
N ALA A 88 -18.09 3.37 -3.51
CA ALA A 88 -17.62 4.48 -4.34
C ALA A 88 -18.21 5.87 -3.96
N GLY A 89 -18.95 5.95 -2.86
CA GLY A 89 -19.66 7.16 -2.45
C GLY A 89 -18.74 8.14 -1.73
N ASP A 90 -18.63 9.35 -2.26
CA ASP A 90 -18.09 10.48 -1.51
C ASP A 90 -19.06 10.79 -0.37
N ARG A 91 -18.71 10.36 0.84
CA ARG A 91 -19.54 10.55 2.05
C ARG A 91 -19.41 11.97 2.61
N PHE A 92 -18.51 12.77 2.06
CA PHE A 92 -18.34 14.14 2.46
C PHE A 92 -19.26 15.00 1.59
N ALA A 93 -20.13 15.76 2.24
CA ALA A 93 -20.81 16.86 1.57
C ALA A 93 -19.74 17.86 1.12
N ASP A 94 -19.98 18.50 -0.03
CA ASP A 94 -19.13 19.57 -0.53
C ASP A 94 -18.88 20.61 0.58
N ARG A 95 -17.70 21.22 0.64
CA ARG A 95 -17.33 22.11 1.76
C ARG A 95 -18.29 23.31 1.87
N ASP A 96 -18.90 23.68 0.75
CA ASP A 96 -19.88 24.76 0.62
C ASP A 96 -21.34 24.28 0.73
N ALA A 97 -21.58 22.98 0.90
CA ALA A 97 -22.91 22.44 1.11
C ALA A 97 -23.42 22.80 2.51
N VAL A 98 -24.29 23.80 2.60
CA VAL A 98 -24.98 24.19 3.84
C VAL A 98 -25.98 23.07 4.20
N PRO A 99 -25.83 22.39 5.35
CA PRO A 99 -26.79 21.39 5.77
C PRO A 99 -28.15 22.05 6.09
N HIS A 100 -29.16 21.78 5.26
CA HIS A 100 -30.53 22.23 5.49
C HIS A 100 -31.19 21.34 6.54
N GLY A 101 -31.54 21.91 7.71
CA GLY A 101 -32.29 21.19 8.74
C GLY A 101 -31.74 21.27 10.17
N LEU A 102 -30.70 22.06 10.44
CA LEU A 102 -30.35 22.40 11.83
C LEU A 102 -31.44 23.34 12.38
N GLY A 103 -32.22 22.81 13.32
CA GLY A 103 -33.52 23.33 13.70
C GLY A 103 -33.57 24.82 14.04
N ARG A 104 -34.67 25.46 13.65
CA ARG A 104 -35.11 26.71 14.28
C ARG A 104 -35.26 26.43 15.77
N LYS A 105 -34.45 27.10 16.59
CA LYS A 105 -34.83 27.41 17.97
C LYS A 105 -35.88 28.51 17.91
N GLU A 106 -37.13 28.16 18.19
CA GLU A 106 -38.06 29.09 18.82
C GLU A 106 -37.76 29.19 20.32
#